data_AF-A0A845R264-F1
#
_entry.id   AF-A0A845R264-F1
#
_cell.length_a   1.000
_cell.length_b   1.000
_cell.length_c   1.000
_cell.angle_alpha   90.00
_cell.angle_beta   90.00
_cell.angle_gamma   90.00
#
_symmetry.space_group_name_H-M   'P 1'
#
loop_
_entity.id
_entity.type
_entity.pdbx_description
1 polymer ?
#
loop_
_entity_poly.entity_id
_entity_poly.type
_entity_poly.pdbx_seq_one_letter_code
_entity_poly.pdbx_strand_id
1 'polypeptide(L)' 'MSLQQELLELETAANQVSRIINAIDLMSIGLDQEDDSHADGFFAVCDYLIQADRALREQVSRCMKAL' A
#
# COMPACT_ATOMS: atom_id res chain seq x y z
N MET A 1 -11.91 -24.39 -0.90
CA MET A 1 -11.11 -23.69 0.11
C MET A 1 -12.03 -23.21 1.21
N SER A 2 -11.54 -22.97 2.42
CA SER A 2 -12.34 -22.33 3.47
C SER A 2 -12.25 -20.81 3.35
N LEU A 3 -13.30 -20.10 3.80
CA LEU A 3 -13.30 -18.64 3.87
C LEU A 3 -12.10 -18.10 4.67
N GLN A 4 -11.70 -18.80 5.74
CA GLN A 4 -10.53 -18.46 6.54
C GLN A 4 -9.23 -18.50 5.73
N GLN A 5 -9.08 -19.50 4.85
CA GLN A 5 -7.91 -19.62 3.99
C GLN A 5 -7.87 -18.50 2.95
N GLU A 6 -9.01 -18.20 2.33
CA GLU A 6 -9.12 -17.09 1.36
C GLU A 6 -8.81 -15.73 1.98
N LEU A 7 -9.23 -15.49 3.24
CA LEU A 7 -8.94 -14.25 3.95
C LEU A 7 -7.46 -14.13 4.37
N LEU A 8 -6.80 -15.24 4.70
CA LEU A 8 -5.36 -15.24 4.98
C LEU A 8 -4.52 -14.97 3.70
N GLU A 9 -4.95 -15.51 2.57
CA GLU A 9 -4.35 -15.23 1.26
C GLU A 9 -4.53 -13.75 0.88
N LEU A 10 -5.72 -13.19 1.13
CA LEU A 10 -5.99 -11.76 0.92
C LEU A 10 -5.11 -10.87 1.82
N GLU A 11 -4.93 -11.22 3.09
CA GLU A 11 -4.03 -10.51 4.00
C GLU A 11 -2.58 -10.55 3.51
N THR A 12 -2.12 -11.71 3.02
CA THR A 12 -0.79 -11.87 2.44
C THR A 12 -0.61 -10.97 1.22
N ALA A 13 -1.59 -10.95 0.31
CA ALA A 13 -1.56 -10.09 -0.88
C ALA A 13 -1.57 -8.60 -0.50
N ALA A 14 -2.41 -8.19 0.45
CA ALA A 14 -2.46 -6.80 0.93
C ALA A 14 -1.11 -6.37 1.56
N ASN A 15 -0.46 -7.25 2.33
CA ASN A 15 0.86 -6.99 2.88
C ASN A 15 1.94 -6.85 1.80
N GLN A 16 1.86 -7.61 0.72
CA GLN A 16 2.78 -7.48 -0.42
C GLN A 16 2.60 -6.14 -1.13
N VAL A 17 1.36 -5.71 -1.37
CA VAL A 17 1.04 -4.40 -1.94
C VAL A 17 1.59 -3.28 -1.06
N SER A 18 1.38 -3.35 0.26
CA SER A 18 1.88 -2.36 1.21
C SER A 18 3.40 -2.21 1.16
N ARG A 19 4.15 -3.32 1.03
CA ARG A 19 5.61 -3.29 0.87
C ARG A 19 6.06 -2.57 -0.39
N ILE A 20 5.35 -2.78 -1.51
CA ILE A 20 5.65 -2.12 -2.78
C ILE A 20 5.39 -0.62 -2.66
N ILE A 21 4.27 -0.23 -2.04
CA ILE A 21 3.90 1.17 -1.86
C ILE A 21 4.90 1.88 -0.94
N ASN A 22 5.37 1.24 0.13
CA ASN A 22 6.43 1.79 0.97
C ASN A 22 7.75 1.98 0.20
N ALA A 23 8.08 1.10 -0.77
CA ALA A 23 9.25 1.29 -1.61
C ALA A 23 9.07 2.50 -2.55
N ILE A 24 7.87 2.70 -3.10
CA ILE A 24 7.53 3.87 -3.93
C ILE A 24 7.62 5.16 -3.10
N ASP A 25 7.16 5.14 -1.84
CA ASP A 25 7.28 6.26 -0.91
C ASP A 25 8.75 6.66 -0.69
N LEU A 26 9.62 5.69 -0.42
CA LEU A 26 11.06 5.93 -0.32
C LEU A 26 11.68 6.47 -1.62
N MET A 27 11.24 5.97 -2.78
CA MET A 27 11.68 6.51 -4.07
C MET A 27 11.24 7.97 -4.26
N SER A 28 10.03 8.33 -3.82
CA SER A 28 9.53 9.70 -3.91
C SER A 28 10.38 10.68 -3.08
N ILE A 29 10.78 10.26 -1.88
CA ILE A 29 11.68 11.02 -1.01
C ILE A 29 13.06 11.19 -1.67
N GLY A 30 13.56 10.15 -2.35
CA GLY A 30 14.83 10.23 -3.07
C GLY A 30 14.80 11.23 -4.23
N LEU A 31 13.70 11.31 -4.98
CA LEU A 31 13.53 12.30 -6.05
C LEU A 31 13.47 13.72 -5.53
N ASP A 32 12.79 13.94 -4.40
CA ASP A 32 12.74 15.23 -3.72
C ASP A 32 14.13 15.69 -3.27
N GLN A 33 14.95 14.77 -2.73
CA GLN A 33 16.31 15.07 -2.29
C GLN A 33 17.28 15.45 -3.43
N GLU A 34 17.02 14.97 -4.65
CA GLU A 34 17.84 15.27 -5.84
C GLU A 34 17.29 16.48 -6.62
N ASP A 35 16.31 17.21 -6.08
CA ASP A 35 15.59 18.30 -6.77
C ASP A 35 15.07 17.88 -8.17
N ASP A 36 14.65 16.61 -8.31
CA ASP A 36 14.19 16.08 -9.59
C ASP A 36 12.87 16.75 -10.01
N SER A 37 12.76 17.14 -11.29
CA SER A 37 11.59 17.85 -11.82
C SER A 37 10.29 17.05 -11.77
N HIS A 38 10.35 15.73 -11.53
CA HIS A 38 9.20 14.86 -11.40
C HIS A 38 8.79 14.58 -9.95
N ALA A 39 9.54 15.10 -8.95
CA ALA A 39 9.31 14.81 -7.53
C ALA A 39 7.86 15.11 -7.11
N ASP A 40 7.34 16.30 -7.42
CA ASP A 40 5.97 16.72 -7.08
C ASP A 40 4.91 15.79 -7.69
N GLY A 41 5.07 15.45 -8.97
CA GLY A 41 4.13 14.58 -9.68
C GLY A 41 4.16 13.16 -9.14
N PHE A 42 5.36 12.64 -8.84
CA PHE A 42 5.53 11.30 -8.28
C PHE A 42 5.03 11.23 -6.84
N PHE A 43 5.24 12.27 -6.03
CA PHE A 43 4.72 12.40 -4.67
C PHE A 43 3.18 12.35 -4.67
N ALA A 44 2.52 13.09 -5.58
CA ALA A 44 1.07 13.06 -5.68
C ALA A 44 0.54 11.64 -5.96
N VAL A 45 1.17 10.90 -6.87
CA VAL A 45 0.81 9.49 -7.16
C VAL A 45 1.06 8.61 -5.93
N CYS A 46 2.19 8.81 -5.25
CA CYS A 46 2.52 8.06 -4.04
C CYS A 46 1.49 8.26 -2.92
N ASP A 47 1.05 9.50 -2.69
CA ASP A 47 0.03 9.81 -1.69
C ASP A 47 -1.29 9.07 -1.97
N TYR A 48 -1.75 9.05 -3.24
CA TYR A 48 -2.92 8.25 -3.63
C TYR A 48 -2.73 6.75 -3.34
N LEU A 49 -1.55 6.20 -3.62
CA LEU A 49 -1.25 4.79 -3.35
C LEU A 49 -1.26 4.48 -1.86
N ILE A 50 -0.66 5.34 -1.03
CA ILE A 50 -0.66 5.20 0.43
C ILE A 50 -2.09 5.22 0.99
N GLN A 51 -2.93 6.14 0.51
CA GLN A 51 -4.34 6.20 0.91
C GLN A 51 -5.10 4.92 0.53
N ALA A 52 -4.88 4.41 -0.69
CA ALA A 52 -5.49 3.17 -1.16
C ALA A 52 -5.02 1.94 -0.35
N ASP A 53 -3.72 1.85 -0.04
CA ASP A 53 -3.16 0.79 0.82
C ASP A 53 -3.80 0.79 2.20
N ARG A 54 -3.93 1.98 2.80
CA ARG A 54 -4.56 2.13 4.11
C ARG A 54 -6.01 1.65 4.08
N ALA A 55 -6.78 2.06 3.09
CA ALA A 55 -8.17 1.63 2.94
C ALA A 55 -8.28 0.10 2.75
N LEU A 56 -7.40 -0.48 1.93
CA LEU A 56 -7.33 -1.93 1.73
C LEU A 56 -7.03 -2.67 3.04
N ARG A 57 -5.98 -2.27 3.77
CA ARG A 57 -5.59 -2.90 5.04
C ARG A 57 -6.67 -2.76 6.10
N GLU A 58 -7.32 -1.60 6.19
CA GLU A 58 -8.46 -1.41 7.10
C GLU A 58 -9.60 -2.37 6.77
N GLN A 59 -9.92 -2.56 5.48
CA GLN A 59 -10.97 -3.48 5.07
C GLN A 59 -10.59 -4.95 5.32
N VAL A 60 -9.37 -5.36 5.00
CA VAL A 60 -8.88 -6.72 5.31
C VAL A 60 -8.92 -6.99 6.81
N SER A 61 -8.49 -6.03 7.64
CA SER A 61 -8.56 -6.15 9.10
C SER A 61 -10.00 -6.31 9.59
N ARG A 62 -10.97 -5.59 9.00
CA ARG A 62 -12.38 -5.75 9.33
C ARG A 62 -12.90 -7.14 8.96
N CYS A 63 -12.54 -7.66 7.79
CA CYS A 63 -12.91 -9.01 7.38
C CYS A 63 -12.34 -10.08 8.31
N MET A 64 -11.06 -9.96 8.69
CA MET A 64 -10.39 -10.89 9.62
C MET A 64 -11.01 -10.88 11.02
N LYS A 65 -11.53 -9.73 11.48
CA LYS A 65 -12.20 -9.61 12.78
C LYS A 65 -13.66 -10.10 12.78
N ALA A 66 -14.26 -10.25 11.60
CA ALA A 66 -15.64 -10.71 11.43
C ALA A 66 -15.74 -12.24 11.27
N LEU A 67 -14.60 -12.93 11.15
CA LEU A 67 -14.43 -14.38 11.25
C LEU A 67 -14.52 -14.85 12.71
#